data_AF-A0A382K8K5-F1
#
_entry.id   AF-A0A382K8K5-F1
#
_cell.length_a   1.000
_cell.length_b   1.000
_cell.length_c   1.000
_cell.angle_alpha   90.00
_cell.angle_beta   90.00
_cell.angle_gamma   90.00
#
_symmetry.space_group_name_H-M   'P 1'
#
loop_
_entity.id
_entity.type
_entity.pdbx_description
1 polymer ?
#
loop_
_entity_poly.entity_id
_entity_poly.type
_entity_poly.pdbx_seq_one_letter_code
_entity_poly.pdbx_strand_id
1 'polypeptide(L)'
;TRYDPVITCSVDHRRLDDCIDEYDVIMFDFFSTAAVLAIYSNKPVIYFDIGLRTLDTEFLRDLEKRCEIIDIDFSSSWEEQIRSGLSEYEAQTREYSNCMLPRYALCERDEFQIVRAISDIILHQL
;
A
#
# COMPACT_ATOMS: atom_id res chain seq x y z
N THR A 1 -11.23 -6.84 -16.36
CA THR A 1 -11.86 -5.87 -17.26
C THR A 1 -11.13 -4.57 -17.08
N ARG A 2 -10.46 -4.03 -18.11
CA ARG A 2 -9.80 -2.73 -17.98
C ARG A 2 -10.90 -1.67 -18.11
N TYR A 3 -11.12 -0.91 -17.04
CA TYR A 3 -12.04 0.22 -17.02
C TYR A 3 -11.22 1.46 -17.35
N ASP A 4 -11.59 2.19 -18.38
CA ASP A 4 -10.93 3.47 -18.66
C ASP A 4 -11.39 4.49 -17.61
N PRO A 5 -10.47 5.28 -17.03
CA PRO A 5 -10.84 6.25 -16.02
C PRO A 5 -11.85 7.24 -16.60
N VAL A 6 -12.83 7.62 -15.78
CA VAL A 6 -13.86 8.63 -16.13
C VAL A 6 -13.23 9.99 -16.39
N ILE A 7 -12.02 10.22 -15.85
CA ILE A 7 -11.27 11.47 -15.94
C ILE A 7 -10.17 11.29 -17.00
N THR A 8 -9.92 12.34 -17.78
CA THR A 8 -8.80 12.40 -18.73
C THR A 8 -7.49 12.52 -17.96
N CYS A 9 -6.88 11.39 -17.63
CA CYS A 9 -5.52 11.29 -17.11
C CYS A 9 -4.68 10.37 -17.98
N SER A 10 -3.35 10.51 -17.92
CA SER A 10 -2.44 9.57 -18.54
C SER A 10 -2.54 8.22 -17.82
N VAL A 11 -2.87 7.16 -18.56
CA VAL A 11 -2.90 5.80 -18.04
C VAL A 11 -1.60 5.09 -18.44
N ASP A 12 -0.86 4.59 -17.45
CA ASP A 12 0.25 3.68 -17.70
C ASP A 12 -0.26 2.23 -17.73
N HIS A 13 0.19 1.47 -18.72
CA HIS A 13 -0.19 0.07 -18.92
C HIS A 13 0.94 -0.91 -18.61
N ARG A 14 2.13 -0.40 -18.25
CA ARG A 14 3.23 -1.22 -17.75
C ARG A 14 2.84 -1.87 -16.43
N ARG A 15 3.55 -2.92 -16.04
CA ARG A 15 3.35 -3.49 -14.73
C ARG A 15 3.91 -2.54 -13.69
N LEU A 16 3.30 -2.47 -12.51
CA LEU A 16 3.74 -1.55 -11.47
C LEU A 16 5.21 -1.79 -11.08
N ASP A 17 5.64 -3.05 -11.00
CA ASP A 17 7.04 -3.41 -10.71
C ASP A 17 8.05 -2.90 -11.75
N ASP A 18 7.61 -2.65 -12.99
CA ASP A 18 8.47 -2.13 -14.05
C ASP A 18 8.59 -0.60 -14.02
N CYS A 19 7.66 0.12 -13.39
CA CYS A 19 7.57 1.58 -13.46
C CYS A 19 7.43 2.29 -12.11
N ILE A 20 7.37 1.57 -11.00
CA ILE A 20 7.15 2.14 -9.66
C ILE A 20 8.16 3.24 -9.32
N ASP A 21 9.41 3.10 -9.79
CA ASP A 21 10.49 4.04 -9.51
C ASP A 21 10.34 5.39 -10.22
N GLU A 22 9.45 5.49 -11.21
CA GLU A 22 9.20 6.72 -11.97
C GLU A 22 8.15 7.63 -11.32
N TYR A 23 7.44 7.15 -10.29
CA TYR A 23 6.42 7.92 -9.57
C TYR A 23 6.97 8.52 -8.28
N ASP A 24 6.53 9.73 -7.95
CA ASP A 24 6.93 10.42 -6.72
C ASP A 24 6.11 9.97 -5.51
N VAL A 25 4.84 9.65 -5.71
CA VAL A 25 3.90 9.18 -4.69
C VAL A 25 2.92 8.19 -5.30
N ILE A 26 2.50 7.20 -4.52
CA ILE A 26 1.54 6.18 -4.94
C ILE A 26 0.34 6.20 -4.00
N MET A 27 -0.86 6.14 -4.58
CA MET A 27 -2.11 6.28 -3.84
C MET A 27 -2.98 5.03 -4.05
N PHE A 28 -3.55 4.49 -2.98
CA PHE A 28 -4.47 3.35 -3.03
C PHE A 28 -5.66 3.57 -2.12
N ASP A 29 -6.82 3.05 -2.52
CA ASP A 29 -8.02 2.89 -1.69
C ASP A 29 -8.26 1.43 -1.27
N PHE A 30 -7.37 0.52 -1.71
CA PHE A 30 -7.57 -0.91 -1.54
C PHE A 30 -6.26 -1.70 -1.47
N PHE A 31 -6.19 -2.61 -0.50
CA PHE A 31 -5.00 -3.42 -0.23
C PHE A 31 -4.81 -4.59 -1.22
N SER A 32 -4.39 -4.31 -2.45
CA SER A 32 -4.12 -5.33 -3.48
C SER A 32 -2.65 -5.78 -3.50
N THR A 33 -2.30 -6.70 -4.41
CA THR A 33 -0.90 -7.02 -4.73
C THR A 33 -0.10 -5.75 -5.07
N ALA A 34 -0.70 -4.79 -5.77
CA ALA A 34 -0.06 -3.52 -6.10
C ALA A 34 0.20 -2.66 -4.85
N ALA A 35 -0.74 -2.62 -3.90
CA ALA A 35 -0.55 -1.93 -2.63
C ALA A 35 0.61 -2.55 -1.83
N VAL A 36 0.68 -3.88 -1.79
CA VAL A 36 1.79 -4.62 -1.14
C VAL A 36 3.12 -4.25 -1.78
N LEU A 37 3.22 -4.28 -3.12
CA LEU A 37 4.43 -3.86 -3.83
C LEU A 37 4.86 -2.43 -3.45
N ALA A 38 3.89 -1.51 -3.41
CA ALA A 38 4.16 -0.12 -3.08
C ALA A 38 4.65 0.07 -1.64
N ILE A 39 4.03 -0.57 -0.65
CA ILE A 39 4.46 -0.44 0.76
C ILE A 39 5.83 -1.09 1.01
N TYR A 40 6.23 -2.08 0.23
CA TYR A 40 7.58 -2.65 0.31
C TYR A 40 8.64 -1.84 -0.46
N SER A 41 8.24 -1.02 -1.41
CA SER A 41 9.14 -0.11 -2.13
C SER A 41 9.70 1.01 -1.25
N ASN A 42 10.59 1.84 -1.81
CA ASN A 42 11.05 3.08 -1.18
C ASN A 42 10.19 4.30 -1.52
N LYS A 43 9.04 4.11 -2.18
CA LYS A 43 8.16 5.21 -2.58
C LYS A 43 7.22 5.65 -1.45
N PRO A 44 6.94 6.95 -1.31
CA PRO A 44 5.84 7.43 -0.50
C PRO A 44 4.52 6.80 -0.92
N VAL A 45 3.72 6.39 0.07
CA VAL A 45 2.40 5.78 -0.15
C VAL A 45 1.37 6.53 0.68
N ILE A 46 0.24 6.83 0.05
CA ILE A 46 -0.97 7.34 0.69
C ILE A 46 -2.05 6.27 0.54
N TYR A 47 -2.61 5.82 1.65
CA TYR A 47 -3.67 4.83 1.71
C TYR A 47 -4.96 5.48 2.19
N PHE A 48 -6.00 5.45 1.36
CA PHE A 48 -7.35 5.85 1.75
C PHE A 48 -8.08 4.66 2.36
N ASP A 49 -8.24 4.64 3.68
CA ASP A 49 -9.00 3.58 4.33
C ASP A 49 -10.50 3.84 4.17
N ILE A 50 -11.09 3.18 3.17
CA ILE A 50 -12.54 3.22 2.89
C ILE A 50 -13.34 2.20 3.72
N GLY A 51 -12.73 1.53 4.70
CA GLY A 51 -13.41 0.63 5.63
C GLY A 51 -13.89 -0.70 5.03
N LEU A 52 -13.47 -1.04 3.81
CA LEU A 52 -13.89 -2.29 3.14
C LEU A 52 -13.13 -3.54 3.61
N ARG A 53 -12.13 -3.38 4.49
CA ARG A 53 -11.33 -4.49 5.01
C ARG A 53 -10.93 -4.29 6.45
N THR A 54 -11.00 -5.38 7.21
CA THR A 54 -10.39 -5.46 8.53
C THR A 54 -8.92 -5.83 8.37
N LEU A 55 -8.03 -4.89 8.67
CA LEU A 55 -6.61 -5.17 8.85
C LEU A 55 -6.37 -5.64 10.28
N ASP A 56 -5.40 -6.53 10.45
CA ASP A 56 -4.90 -6.89 11.77
C ASP A 56 -4.36 -5.64 12.49
N THR A 57 -4.60 -5.54 13.79
CA THR A 57 -4.26 -4.34 14.58
C THR A 57 -2.76 -4.12 14.68
N GLU A 58 -1.96 -5.19 14.74
CA GLU A 58 -0.49 -5.06 14.73
C GLU A 58 -0.01 -4.61 13.36
N PHE A 59 -0.56 -5.19 12.30
CA PHE A 59 -0.27 -4.77 10.93
C PHE A 59 -0.63 -3.30 10.67
N LEU A 60 -1.79 -2.84 11.13
CA LEU A 60 -2.22 -1.45 10.97
C LEU A 60 -1.24 -0.47 11.62
N ARG A 61 -0.76 -0.78 12.84
CA ARG A 61 0.23 0.06 13.54
C ARG A 61 1.58 0.15 12.82
N ASP A 62 1.99 -0.94 12.18
CA ASP A 62 3.23 -0.94 11.39
C ASP A 62 3.01 -0.27 10.03
N LEU A 63 1.79 -0.35 9.47
CA LEU A 63 1.39 0.36 8.26
C LEU A 63 1.33 1.88 8.48
N GLU A 64 0.81 2.36 9.60
CA GLU A 64 0.78 3.79 9.99
C GLU A 64 2.19 4.43 10.04
N LYS A 65 3.23 3.64 10.29
CA LYS A 65 4.63 4.12 10.25
C LYS A 65 5.21 4.15 8.84
N ARG A 66 4.58 3.41 7.91
CA ARG A 66 5.06 3.24 6.53
C ARG A 66 4.33 4.13 5.53
N CYS A 67 3.06 4.40 5.71
CA CYS A 67 2.27 5.19 4.77
C CYS A 67 1.45 6.24 5.49
N GLU A 68 1.05 7.26 4.75
CA GLU A 68 -0.02 8.13 5.20
C GLU A 68 -1.34 7.37 5.10
N ILE A 69 -2.11 7.35 6.18
CA ILE A 69 -3.45 6.73 6.18
C ILE A 69 -4.47 7.85 6.33
N ILE A 70 -5.36 7.95 5.36
CA ILE A 70 -6.48 8.89 5.36
C ILE A 70 -7.75 8.05 5.50
N ASP A 71 -8.36 8.09 6.67
CA ASP A 71 -9.64 7.42 6.92
C ASP A 71 -10.76 8.12 6.14
N ILE A 72 -11.59 7.33 5.46
CA ILE A 72 -12.73 7.82 4.68
C ILE A 72 -14.03 7.32 5.29
N ASP A 73 -14.74 8.25 5.95
CA ASP A 73 -16.11 8.06 6.39
C ASP A 73 -17.10 8.53 5.32
N PHE A 74 -17.81 7.57 4.71
CA PHE A 74 -18.86 7.83 3.74
C PHE A 74 -20.13 8.47 4.33
N SER A 75 -20.27 8.56 5.66
CA SER A 75 -21.35 9.31 6.31
C SER A 75 -21.13 10.83 6.31
N SER A 76 -19.92 11.25 5.95
CA SER A 76 -19.45 12.63 5.89
C SER A 76 -18.94 13.00 4.48
N SER A 77 -18.53 14.25 4.27
CA SER A 77 -17.98 14.69 2.97
C SER A 77 -16.63 14.03 2.70
N TRP A 78 -16.60 12.99 1.88
CA TRP A 78 -15.36 12.29 1.51
C TRP A 78 -14.44 13.18 0.67
N GLU A 79 -14.97 14.10 -0.12
CA GLU A 79 -14.17 15.06 -0.89
C GLU A 79 -13.37 15.99 0.03
N GLU A 80 -13.97 16.47 1.11
CA GLU A 80 -13.30 17.29 2.11
C GLU A 80 -12.24 16.50 2.89
N GLN A 81 -12.55 15.24 3.24
CA GLN A 81 -11.60 14.34 3.90
C GLN A 81 -10.35 14.10 3.03
N ILE A 82 -10.53 13.80 1.74
CA ILE A 82 -9.42 13.63 0.79
C ILE A 82 -8.61 14.94 0.69
N ARG A 83 -9.26 16.09 0.50
CA ARG A 83 -8.57 17.38 0.37
C ARG A 83 -7.79 17.74 1.64
N SER A 84 -8.36 17.53 2.82
CA SER A 84 -7.69 17.80 4.10
C SER A 84 -6.49 16.89 4.28
N GLY A 85 -6.67 15.58 4.12
CA GLY A 85 -5.59 14.60 4.29
C GLY A 85 -4.43 14.82 3.31
N LEU A 86 -4.70 15.18 2.06
CA LEU A 86 -3.64 15.55 1.11
C LEU A 86 -2.93 16.84 1.49
N SER A 87 -3.67 17.85 1.98
CA SER A 87 -3.06 19.11 2.44
C SER A 87 -2.18 18.90 3.68
N GLU A 88 -2.61 18.02 4.59
CA GLU A 88 -1.84 17.62 5.78
C GLU A 88 -0.58 16.85 5.39
N TYR A 89 -0.70 15.90 4.44
CA TYR A 89 0.42 15.17 3.87
C TYR A 89 1.46 16.09 3.22
N GLU A 90 1.04 17.10 2.47
CA GLU A 90 1.95 18.07 1.84
C GLU A 90 2.61 19.01 2.87
N ALA A 91 1.92 19.34 3.96
CA ALA A 91 2.41 20.27 4.98
C ALA A 91 3.37 19.63 6.00
N GLN A 92 3.35 18.30 6.14
CA GLN A 92 4.17 17.60 7.13
C GLN A 92 5.58 17.30 6.63
N THR A 93 6.51 17.14 7.57
CA THR A 93 7.90 16.69 7.34
C THR A 93 8.11 15.25 7.81
N ARG A 94 7.04 14.46 7.80
CA ARG A 94 7.02 13.11 8.34
C ARG A 94 7.89 12.18 7.50
N GLU A 95 8.75 11.43 8.17
CA GLU A 95 9.51 10.34 7.55
C GLU A 95 8.74 9.03 7.69
N TYR A 96 8.74 8.24 6.62
CA TYR A 96 8.13 6.91 6.59
C TYR A 96 9.21 5.83 6.47
N SER A 97 8.97 4.69 7.11
CA SER A 97 9.91 3.57 7.08
C SER A 97 9.21 2.25 6.80
N ASN A 98 9.83 1.41 5.97
CA ASN A 98 9.41 0.03 5.71
C ASN A 98 10.10 -0.98 6.63
N CYS A 99 10.91 -0.56 7.62
CA CYS A 99 11.74 -1.46 8.42
C CYS A 99 10.95 -2.49 9.25
N MET A 100 9.69 -2.22 9.54
CA MET A 100 8.82 -3.15 10.27
C MET A 100 8.15 -4.18 9.35
N LEU A 101 8.07 -3.91 8.05
CA LEU A 101 7.35 -4.78 7.12
C LEU A 101 7.98 -6.14 6.84
N PRO A 102 9.32 -6.34 6.84
CA PRO A 102 9.94 -7.62 6.55
C PRO A 102 9.42 -8.80 7.39
N ARG A 103 8.90 -8.56 8.60
CA ARG A 103 8.31 -9.61 9.44
C ARG A 103 7.04 -10.25 8.86
N TYR A 104 6.40 -9.57 7.90
CA TYR A 104 5.22 -10.07 7.20
C TYR A 104 5.58 -10.77 5.88
N ALA A 105 6.86 -10.77 5.49
CA ALA A 105 7.33 -11.48 4.32
C ALA A 105 7.50 -12.97 4.63
N LEU A 106 7.03 -13.82 3.72
CA LEU A 106 7.24 -15.27 3.80
C LEU A 106 8.63 -15.68 3.34
N CYS A 107 9.36 -14.81 2.62
CA CYS A 107 10.66 -15.10 2.06
C CYS A 107 11.58 -13.88 2.23
N GLU A 108 12.84 -14.12 2.58
CA GLU A 108 13.86 -13.05 2.76
C GLU A 108 14.41 -12.50 1.43
N ARG A 109 14.10 -13.16 0.31
CA ARG A 109 14.63 -12.82 -1.02
C ARG A 109 13.54 -12.94 -2.08
N ASP A 110 13.63 -12.10 -3.11
CA ASP A 110 12.84 -12.17 -4.34
C ASP A 110 13.23 -13.36 -5.24
N GLU A 111 13.72 -14.44 -4.66
CA GLU A 111 13.99 -15.69 -5.36
C GLU A 111 12.88 -16.69 -5.00
N PHE A 112 11.87 -16.79 -5.86
CA PHE A 112 10.81 -17.77 -5.67
C PHE A 112 11.35 -19.20 -5.81
N GLN A 113 11.46 -19.92 -4.70
CA GLN A 113 11.79 -21.33 -4.67
C GLN A 113 10.59 -22.14 -4.16
N ILE A 114 9.84 -22.74 -5.08
CA ILE A 114 8.57 -23.42 -4.78
C ILE A 114 8.69 -24.49 -3.67
N VAL A 115 9.81 -25.23 -3.63
CA VAL A 115 10.04 -26.28 -2.62
C VAL A 115 10.27 -25.70 -1.22
N ARG A 116 10.97 -24.57 -1.12
CA ARG A 116 11.17 -23.87 0.15
C ARG A 116 9.89 -23.23 0.64
N ALA A 117 9.17 -22.52 -0.25
CA ALA A 117 7.90 -21.89 0.10
C ALA A 117 6.87 -22.90 0.63
N ILE A 118 6.75 -24.08 0.01
CA ILE A 118 5.87 -25.15 0.50
C ILE A 118 6.33 -25.65 1.89
N SER A 119 7.64 -25.83 2.08
CA SER A 119 8.20 -26.32 3.35
C SER A 119 7.96 -25.32 4.49
N ASP A 120 8.18 -24.03 4.25
CA ASP A 120 7.98 -22.97 5.25
C ASP A 120 6.51 -22.85 5.66
N ILE A 121 5.57 -22.96 4.71
CA ILE A 121 4.12 -22.95 5.00
C ILE A 121 3.74 -24.14 5.90
N ILE A 122 4.24 -25.34 5.60
CA ILE A 122 3.93 -26.54 6.39
C ILE A 122 4.54 -26.44 7.80
N LEU A 123 5.76 -25.92 7.92
CA LEU A 123 6.50 -25.86 9.17
C LEU A 123 6.07 -24.71 10.09
N HIS A 124 5.51 -23.61 9.57
CA HIS A 124 4.96 -22.51 10.37
C HIS A 124 3.51 -22.72 10.85
N GLN A 125 2.84 -23.80 10.45
CA GLN A 125 1.50 -24.17 10.94
C GLN A 125 1.50 -25.27 12.01
N LEU A 126 2.68 -25.74 12.43
CA LEU A 126 2.89 -26.72 13.51
C LEU A 126 3.68 -26.11 14.67
#